data_AF-A0A165K7J4-F1
#
_entry.id   AF-A0A165K7J4-F1
#
_cell.length_a   1.000
_cell.length_b   1.000
_cell.length_c   1.000
_cell.angle_alpha   90.00
_cell.angle_beta   90.00
_cell.angle_gamma   90.00
#
_symmetry.space_group_name_H-M   'P 1'
#
loop_
_entity.id
_entity.type
_entity.pdbx_description
1 polymer ?
#
loop_
_entity_poly.entity_id
_entity_poly.type
_entity_poly.pdbx_seq_one_letter_code
_entity_poly.pdbx_strand_id
1 'polypeptide(L)'
;PEVTILNSRGDFPDVPPPWHMEGECWWMLLKPLQTVPPAAYDPLEEPPEDDDEPTNTFVGGFGAVWITRYASSPIGPYDELLYLPGNFAAPSGDPKPRVTRTYVSTPEAVYTGSCNWNIPKHLARFKFTEQGDGSTLIEVFDYTDVHGPPFFAAVATPQRFAPSFPFPSNWLKLASFTQPPLPKGDDRRGEVGTEDWCAV
;
A
#
# COMPACT_ATOMS: atom_id res chain seq x y z
N PRO A 1 -18.68 0.81 18.97
CA PRO A 1 -18.56 2.10 18.26
C PRO A 1 -19.42 2.06 17.01
N GLU A 2 -20.34 3.02 16.89
CA GLU A 2 -21.27 3.14 15.78
C GLU A 2 -20.45 3.44 14.51
N VAL A 3 -20.46 2.51 13.54
CA VAL A 3 -19.80 2.69 12.24
C VAL A 3 -20.62 3.73 11.49
N THR A 4 -20.11 4.96 11.45
CA THR A 4 -20.71 6.03 10.63
C THR A 4 -20.57 5.62 9.17
N ILE A 5 -21.70 5.39 8.51
CA ILE A 5 -21.76 4.97 7.11
C ILE A 5 -21.50 6.21 6.24
N LEU A 6 -20.31 6.30 5.65
CA LEU A 6 -19.99 7.29 4.60
C LEU A 6 -20.41 6.70 3.25
N ASN A 7 -21.25 7.41 2.50
CA ASN A 7 -21.76 7.05 1.19
C ASN A 7 -21.40 8.18 0.19
N SER A 8 -20.58 7.85 -0.81
CA SER A 8 -20.25 8.62 -2.03
C SER A 8 -18.98 9.49 -1.98
N ARG A 9 -18.42 9.76 -3.18
CA ARG A 9 -17.29 10.67 -3.47
C ARG A 9 -17.35 12.02 -2.72
N GLY A 10 -18.53 12.47 -2.30
CA GLY A 10 -18.72 13.73 -1.56
C GLY A 10 -18.36 13.65 -0.07
N ASP A 11 -18.14 12.46 0.48
CA ASP A 11 -17.90 12.23 1.91
C ASP A 11 -16.42 12.17 2.28
N PHE A 12 -15.53 12.12 1.28
CA PHE A 12 -14.08 12.07 1.48
C PHE A 12 -13.41 13.35 0.99
N PRO A 13 -12.37 13.84 1.70
CA PRO A 13 -11.70 15.08 1.31
C PRO A 13 -10.93 14.88 0.00
N ASP A 14 -11.14 15.78 -0.95
CA ASP A 14 -10.31 15.87 -2.15
C ASP A 14 -9.03 16.64 -1.84
N VAL A 15 -7.90 15.92 -1.78
CA VAL A 15 -6.61 16.47 -1.35
C VAL A 15 -5.52 16.10 -2.37
N PRO A 16 -5.24 16.95 -3.36
CA PRO A 16 -4.28 16.64 -4.41
C PRO A 16 -2.82 16.64 -3.89
N PRO A 17 -1.89 15.94 -4.56
CA PRO A 17 -0.46 15.99 -4.26
C PRO A 17 0.16 17.39 -4.56
N PRO A 18 1.33 17.73 -4.01
CA PRO A 18 2.18 16.91 -3.14
C PRO A 18 1.76 16.95 -1.67
N TRP A 19 1.94 15.84 -0.97
CA TRP A 19 1.64 15.73 0.47
C TRP A 19 2.90 15.84 1.33
N HIS A 20 2.76 16.51 2.47
CA HIS A 20 3.75 16.48 3.54
C HIS A 20 3.21 15.59 4.65
N MET A 21 3.99 14.60 5.07
CA MET A 21 3.58 13.60 6.05
C MET A 21 4.70 13.32 7.03
N GLU A 22 4.33 12.93 8.24
CA GLU A 22 5.25 12.53 9.31
C GLU A 22 4.83 11.17 9.85
N GLY A 23 5.79 10.29 10.12
CA GLY A 23 5.49 8.95 10.60
C GLY A 23 6.72 8.09 10.81
N GLU A 24 6.48 6.90 11.35
CA GLU A 24 7.48 5.84 11.49
C GLU A 24 7.29 4.83 10.36
N CYS A 25 8.39 4.37 9.76
CA CYS A 25 8.33 3.46 8.63
C CYS A 25 9.29 2.28 8.82
N TRP A 26 8.81 1.08 8.53
CA TRP A 26 9.55 -0.18 8.58
C TRP A 26 9.56 -0.81 7.19
N TRP A 27 10.75 -1.16 6.72
CA TRP A 27 10.96 -1.73 5.39
C TRP A 27 11.42 -3.18 5.52
N MET A 28 10.75 -4.08 4.81
CA MET A 28 11.18 -5.45 4.61
C MET A 28 11.52 -5.65 3.14
N LEU A 29 12.81 -5.70 2.81
CA LEU A 29 13.25 -5.98 1.45
C LEU A 29 13.07 -7.47 1.14
N LEU A 30 12.44 -7.76 0.01
CA LEU A 30 12.18 -9.12 -0.43
C LEU A 30 13.28 -9.59 -1.37
N LYS A 31 13.54 -10.89 -1.34
CA LYS A 31 14.35 -11.51 -2.39
C LYS A 31 13.62 -11.39 -3.72
N PRO A 32 14.34 -11.23 -4.85
CA PRO A 32 13.71 -11.19 -6.16
C PRO A 32 12.83 -12.41 -6.39
N LEU A 33 11.56 -12.16 -6.70
CA LEU A 33 10.58 -13.20 -7.00
C LEU A 33 10.69 -13.59 -8.47
N GLN A 34 10.41 -14.87 -8.77
CA GLN A 34 10.34 -15.36 -10.15
C GLN A 34 8.92 -15.19 -10.73
N THR A 35 7.90 -15.28 -9.88
CA THR A 35 6.50 -15.10 -10.23
C THR A 35 5.82 -14.28 -9.14
N VAL A 36 4.68 -13.67 -9.48
CA VAL A 36 3.80 -13.04 -8.50
C VAL A 36 3.24 -14.14 -7.59
N PRO A 37 3.34 -14.02 -6.25
CA PRO A 37 2.83 -15.04 -5.35
C PRO A 37 1.29 -15.00 -5.29
N PRO A 38 0.63 -16.11 -4.90
CA PRO A 38 -0.80 -16.10 -4.60
C PRO A 38 -1.14 -15.01 -3.58
N ALA A 39 -2.30 -14.36 -3.73
CA ALA A 39 -2.80 -13.27 -2.88
C ALA A 39 -1.97 -11.96 -2.92
N ALA A 40 -1.05 -11.81 -3.89
CA ALA A 40 -0.35 -10.55 -4.14
C ALA A 40 -1.27 -9.40 -4.55
N TYR A 41 -2.41 -9.73 -5.16
CA TYR A 41 -3.52 -8.83 -5.43
C TYR A 41 -4.67 -9.16 -4.46
N ASP A 42 -5.53 -8.19 -4.21
CA ASP A 42 -6.87 -8.48 -3.70
C ASP A 42 -7.73 -9.00 -4.86
N PRO A 43 -8.71 -9.91 -4.63
CA PRO A 43 -9.57 -10.42 -5.69
C PRO A 43 -10.25 -9.33 -6.53
N LEU A 44 -10.44 -8.12 -5.99
CA LEU A 44 -10.97 -6.99 -6.74
C LEU A 44 -10.03 -6.53 -7.88
N GLU A 45 -8.71 -6.55 -7.67
CA GLU A 45 -7.69 -6.06 -8.60
C GLU A 45 -6.87 -7.17 -9.27
N GLU A 46 -7.27 -8.44 -9.12
CA GLU A 46 -6.66 -9.53 -9.88
C GLU A 46 -6.82 -9.27 -11.39
N PRO A 47 -5.72 -9.24 -12.17
CA PRO A 47 -5.82 -9.12 -13.61
C PRO A 47 -6.63 -10.30 -14.19
N PRO A 48 -7.46 -10.08 -15.23
CA PRO A 48 -8.15 -11.16 -15.93
C PRO A 48 -7.16 -12.22 -16.43
N GLU A 49 -7.54 -13.51 -16.38
CA GLU A 49 -6.69 -14.60 -16.87
C GLU A 49 -6.39 -14.50 -18.38
N ASP A 50 -7.29 -13.86 -19.13
CA ASP A 50 -7.22 -13.63 -20.58
C ASP A 50 -6.76 -12.21 -20.95
N ASP A 51 -6.18 -11.48 -20.00
CA ASP A 51 -5.63 -10.15 -20.26
C ASP A 51 -4.32 -10.25 -21.04
N ASP A 52 -4.43 -10.13 -22.36
CA ASP A 52 -3.31 -10.09 -23.31
C ASP A 52 -2.51 -8.77 -23.24
N GLU A 53 -2.87 -7.83 -22.35
CA GLU A 53 -2.13 -6.58 -22.21
C GLU A 53 -0.71 -6.84 -21.67
N PRO A 54 0.35 -6.49 -22.43
CA PRO A 54 1.72 -6.78 -22.03
C PRO A 54 2.08 -6.12 -20.69
N THR A 55 1.37 -5.06 -20.32
CA THR A 55 1.57 -4.31 -19.09
C THR A 55 1.22 -5.07 -17.81
N ASN A 56 0.49 -6.19 -17.85
CA ASN A 56 0.30 -7.04 -16.66
C ASN A 56 1.36 -8.13 -16.48
N THR A 57 2.37 -8.13 -17.36
CA THR A 57 3.50 -9.04 -17.27
C THR A 57 4.43 -8.67 -16.11
N PHE A 58 4.56 -9.59 -15.15
CA PHE A 58 5.58 -9.51 -14.11
C PHE A 58 6.97 -9.79 -14.69
N VAL A 59 7.94 -8.94 -14.36
CA VAL A 59 9.31 -9.04 -14.89
C VAL A 59 10.37 -9.32 -13.81
N GLY A 60 9.96 -9.53 -12.55
CA GLY A 60 10.87 -9.76 -11.44
C GLY A 60 11.42 -8.47 -10.82
N GLY A 61 12.65 -8.51 -10.32
CA GLY A 61 13.27 -7.39 -9.60
C GLY A 61 13.06 -7.45 -8.09
N PHE A 62 13.52 -6.41 -7.38
CA PHE A 62 13.39 -6.35 -5.93
C PHE A 62 11.97 -5.95 -5.53
N GLY A 63 11.38 -6.76 -4.65
CA GLY A 63 10.15 -6.41 -3.98
C GLY A 63 10.42 -5.88 -2.57
N ALA A 64 9.40 -5.33 -1.93
CA ALA A 64 9.44 -4.94 -0.54
C ALA A 64 8.03 -4.89 0.07
N VAL A 65 7.94 -5.12 1.39
CA VAL A 65 6.77 -4.80 2.20
C VAL A 65 7.13 -3.60 3.07
N TRP A 66 6.31 -2.56 3.04
CA TRP A 66 6.56 -1.33 3.80
C TRP A 66 5.40 -1.13 4.74
N ILE A 67 5.70 -0.85 6.00
CA ILE A 67 4.69 -0.53 7.00
C ILE A 67 4.96 0.87 7.47
N THR A 68 3.94 1.71 7.47
CA THR A 68 4.06 3.09 7.91
C THR A 68 2.97 3.42 8.90
N ARG A 69 3.35 4.06 10.01
CA ARG A 69 2.44 4.66 10.98
C ARG A 69 2.55 6.17 10.83
N TYR A 70 1.65 6.77 10.06
CA TYR A 70 1.64 8.21 9.84
C TYR A 70 1.04 8.90 11.07
N ALA A 71 1.88 9.68 11.76
CA ALA A 71 1.46 10.55 12.85
C ALA A 71 0.71 11.79 12.34
N SER A 72 1.00 12.24 11.12
CA SER A 72 0.35 13.38 10.48
C SER A 72 0.34 13.25 8.96
N SER A 73 -0.79 13.58 8.33
CA SER A 73 -0.95 13.73 6.89
C SER A 73 -2.09 14.72 6.59
N PRO A 74 -2.26 15.19 5.34
CA PRO A 74 -3.38 16.06 4.96
C PRO A 74 -4.77 15.47 5.18
N ILE A 75 -4.89 14.15 5.33
CA ILE A 75 -6.14 13.43 5.63
C ILE A 75 -6.22 12.94 7.09
N GLY A 76 -5.31 13.40 7.94
CA GLY A 76 -5.17 12.91 9.32
C GLY A 76 -4.22 11.72 9.47
N PRO A 77 -3.98 11.24 10.70
CA PRO A 77 -3.13 10.08 10.95
C PRO A 77 -3.76 8.79 10.43
N TYR A 78 -2.94 7.90 9.89
CA TYR A 78 -3.37 6.56 9.47
C TYR A 78 -2.17 5.61 9.43
N ASP A 79 -2.46 4.31 9.39
CA ASP A 79 -1.48 3.25 9.28
C ASP A 79 -1.59 2.61 7.90
N GLU A 80 -0.47 2.13 7.37
CA GLU A 80 -0.37 1.58 6.02
C GLU A 80 0.53 0.34 6.02
N LEU A 81 0.09 -0.72 5.34
CA LEU A 81 0.94 -1.84 4.92
C LEU A 81 0.87 -1.90 3.39
N LEU A 82 1.99 -1.67 2.74
CA LEU A 82 2.12 -1.64 1.28
C LEU A 82 2.93 -2.85 0.83
N TYR A 83 2.42 -3.57 -0.18
CA TYR A 83 3.11 -4.70 -0.80
C TYR A 83 3.51 -4.39 -2.24
N LEU A 84 4.81 -4.54 -2.49
CA LEU A 84 5.42 -4.33 -3.79
C LEU A 84 6.16 -5.62 -4.17
N PRO A 85 5.58 -6.53 -4.99
CA PRO A 85 6.22 -7.81 -5.32
C PRO A 85 7.45 -7.65 -6.23
N GLY A 86 7.53 -6.56 -6.98
CA GLY A 86 8.61 -6.25 -7.90
C GLY A 86 8.15 -5.38 -9.06
N ASN A 87 8.80 -5.56 -10.21
CA ASN A 87 8.55 -4.77 -11.40
C ASN A 87 7.61 -5.49 -12.38
N PHE A 88 6.84 -4.69 -13.10
CA PHE A 88 5.97 -5.11 -14.19
C PHE A 88 6.33 -4.33 -15.45
N ALA A 89 5.98 -4.88 -16.60
CA ALA A 89 5.95 -4.08 -17.83
C ALA A 89 5.01 -2.88 -17.64
N ALA A 90 5.36 -1.75 -18.25
CA ALA A 90 4.62 -0.51 -18.11
C ALA A 90 4.44 0.17 -19.48
N PRO A 91 3.44 1.04 -19.65
CA PRO A 91 3.22 1.77 -20.90
C PRO A 91 4.42 2.58 -21.38
N SER A 92 5.33 2.97 -20.47
CA SER A 92 6.59 3.64 -20.81
C SER A 92 7.58 2.77 -21.60
N GLY A 93 7.37 1.45 -21.67
CA GLY A 93 8.30 0.47 -22.26
C GLY A 93 9.35 -0.04 -21.26
N ASP A 94 9.80 0.80 -20.34
CA ASP A 94 10.67 0.38 -19.23
C ASP A 94 9.90 -0.32 -18.11
N PRO A 95 10.41 -1.41 -17.52
CA PRO A 95 9.81 -2.01 -16.34
C PRO A 95 9.74 -1.05 -15.15
N LYS A 96 8.60 -1.07 -14.44
CA LYS A 96 8.36 -0.19 -13.28
C LYS A 96 7.91 -0.99 -12.06
N PRO A 97 8.30 -0.57 -10.85
CA PRO A 97 7.76 -1.14 -9.62
C PRO A 97 6.25 -0.93 -9.56
N ARG A 98 5.49 -1.95 -9.14
CA ARG A 98 4.05 -1.88 -8.95
C ARG A 98 3.65 -2.29 -7.54
N VAL A 99 2.87 -1.44 -6.90
CA VAL A 99 2.14 -1.80 -5.67
C VAL A 99 0.91 -2.60 -6.07
N THR A 100 0.88 -3.87 -5.72
CA THR A 100 -0.23 -4.77 -6.09
C THR A 100 -1.29 -4.87 -5.00
N ARG A 101 -0.93 -4.52 -3.76
CA ARG A 101 -1.87 -4.52 -2.63
C ARG A 101 -1.40 -3.60 -1.53
N THR A 102 -2.32 -2.85 -0.97
CA THR A 102 -2.08 -2.00 0.19
C THR A 102 -3.24 -2.13 1.16
N TYR A 103 -2.94 -2.08 2.45
CA TYR A 103 -3.93 -2.00 3.51
C TYR A 103 -3.75 -0.70 4.27
N VAL A 104 -4.84 -0.03 4.64
CA VAL A 104 -4.83 1.20 5.41
C VAL A 104 -5.88 1.21 6.51
N SER A 105 -5.64 2.01 7.56
CA SER A 105 -6.55 2.05 8.73
C SER A 105 -7.73 3.01 8.60
N THR A 106 -7.79 3.85 7.56
CA THR A 106 -8.86 4.84 7.36
C THR A 106 -9.44 4.82 5.95
N PRO A 107 -10.76 5.03 5.78
CA PRO A 107 -11.38 5.07 4.45
C PRO A 107 -10.93 6.27 3.60
N GLU A 108 -10.59 7.39 4.25
CA GLU A 108 -10.00 8.56 3.59
C GLU A 108 -8.70 8.21 2.88
N ALA A 109 -7.86 7.37 3.51
CA ALA A 109 -6.61 6.91 2.92
C ALA A 109 -6.84 5.97 1.74
N VAL A 110 -7.90 5.15 1.77
CA VAL A 110 -8.30 4.33 0.61
C VAL A 110 -8.68 5.23 -0.56
N TYR A 111 -9.67 6.10 -0.34
CA TYR A 111 -10.22 6.97 -1.37
C TYR A 111 -9.17 7.83 -2.05
N THR A 112 -8.39 8.59 -1.26
CA THR A 112 -7.36 9.48 -1.79
C THR A 112 -6.21 8.71 -2.43
N GLY A 113 -5.88 7.51 -1.93
CA GLY A 113 -4.89 6.61 -2.51
C GLY A 113 -5.22 6.21 -3.95
N SER A 114 -6.47 5.80 -4.17
CA SER A 114 -6.99 5.47 -5.49
C SER A 114 -7.05 6.70 -6.39
N CYS A 115 -7.67 7.79 -5.92
CA CYS A 115 -7.86 9.00 -6.72
C CYS A 115 -6.57 9.68 -7.18
N ASN A 116 -5.58 9.80 -6.30
CA ASN A 116 -4.36 10.55 -6.62
C ASN A 116 -3.31 9.69 -7.34
N TRP A 117 -3.26 8.38 -7.07
CA TRP A 117 -2.11 7.55 -7.44
C TRP A 117 -2.45 6.16 -7.98
N ASN A 118 -3.73 5.81 -8.15
CA ASN A 118 -4.18 4.45 -8.51
C ASN A 118 -3.57 3.35 -7.61
N ILE A 119 -3.31 3.63 -6.33
CA ILE A 119 -2.80 2.59 -5.43
C ILE A 119 -3.98 1.73 -4.95
N PRO A 120 -3.96 0.39 -5.11
CA PRO A 120 -5.03 -0.49 -4.64
C PRO A 120 -4.95 -0.60 -3.12
N LYS A 121 -5.80 0.17 -2.43
CA LYS A 121 -5.85 0.25 -0.97
C LYS A 121 -7.14 -0.38 -0.46
N HIS A 122 -7.02 -1.15 0.61
CA HIS A 122 -8.16 -1.76 1.29
C HIS A 122 -8.13 -1.43 2.78
N LEU A 123 -9.30 -1.39 3.41
CA LEU A 123 -9.36 -1.20 4.85
C LEU A 123 -8.81 -2.41 5.59
N ALA A 124 -8.04 -2.14 6.65
CA ALA A 124 -7.60 -3.12 7.63
C ALA A 124 -7.50 -2.46 9.01
N ARG A 125 -7.34 -3.29 10.04
CA ARG A 125 -7.08 -2.82 11.40
C ARG A 125 -5.62 -3.07 11.73
N PHE A 126 -5.00 -2.11 12.40
CA PHE A 126 -3.59 -2.15 12.77
C PHE A 126 -3.44 -2.12 14.28
N LYS A 127 -2.42 -2.82 14.78
CA LYS A 127 -2.03 -2.77 16.18
C LYS A 127 -0.51 -2.78 16.29
N PHE A 128 0.01 -1.78 17.00
CA PHE A 128 1.43 -1.65 17.30
C PHE A 128 1.60 -1.83 18.81
N THR A 129 2.36 -2.84 19.21
CA THR A 129 2.62 -3.16 20.62
C THR A 129 4.11 -3.08 20.89
N GLU A 130 4.53 -2.06 21.64
CA GLU A 130 5.90 -1.95 22.13
C GLU A 130 6.28 -3.15 22.99
N GLN A 131 7.49 -3.65 22.78
CA GLN A 131 8.06 -4.78 23.51
C GLN A 131 9.11 -4.29 24.51
N GLY A 132 9.38 -5.08 25.55
CA GLY A 132 10.32 -4.71 26.62
C GLY A 132 11.78 -4.53 26.17
N ASP A 133 12.14 -4.97 24.96
CA ASP A 133 13.48 -4.83 24.37
C ASP A 133 13.61 -3.62 23.40
N GLY A 134 12.53 -2.84 23.26
CA GLY A 134 12.44 -1.72 22.32
C GLY A 134 12.07 -2.13 20.89
N SER A 135 11.74 -3.39 20.64
CA SER A 135 11.08 -3.80 19.39
C SER A 135 9.59 -3.46 19.42
N THR A 136 8.95 -3.46 18.25
CA THR A 136 7.51 -3.25 18.10
C THR A 136 6.89 -4.45 17.41
N LEU A 137 5.93 -5.11 18.05
CA LEU A 137 5.07 -6.08 17.40
C LEU A 137 4.01 -5.32 16.60
N ILE A 138 3.99 -5.58 15.30
CA ILE A 138 3.04 -5.01 14.35
C ILE A 138 2.11 -6.12 13.91
N GLU A 139 0.80 -5.90 14.06
CA GLU A 139 -0.24 -6.84 13.66
C GLU A 139 -1.25 -6.13 12.75
N VAL A 140 -1.61 -6.79 11.64
CA VAL A 140 -2.64 -6.32 10.71
C VAL A 140 -3.75 -7.37 10.61
N PHE A 141 -4.98 -6.91 10.79
CA PHE A 141 -6.18 -7.73 10.86
C PHE A 141 -7.14 -7.33 9.76
N ASP A 142 -7.98 -8.28 9.37
CA ASP A 142 -9.12 -7.99 8.52
C ASP A 142 -10.01 -6.92 9.15
N TYR A 143 -10.53 -6.02 8.30
CA TYR A 143 -11.36 -4.92 8.75
C TYR A 143 -12.71 -5.38 9.31
N THR A 144 -13.29 -6.41 8.70
CA THR A 144 -14.63 -6.93 8.99
C THR A 144 -14.62 -8.07 10.01
N ASP A 145 -13.59 -8.91 10.01
CA ASP A 145 -13.43 -9.97 11.00
C ASP A 145 -12.79 -9.43 12.29
N VAL A 146 -13.64 -8.87 13.16
CA VAL A 146 -13.23 -8.24 14.43
C VAL A 146 -12.59 -9.23 15.40
N HIS A 147 -12.95 -10.51 15.32
CA HIS A 147 -12.49 -11.56 16.25
C HIS A 147 -11.46 -12.51 15.64
N GLY A 148 -11.19 -12.38 14.34
CA GLY A 148 -10.18 -13.15 13.63
C GLY A 148 -8.74 -12.86 14.08
N PRO A 149 -7.82 -13.81 13.83
CA PRO A 149 -6.40 -13.58 14.04
C PRO A 149 -5.85 -12.54 13.05
N PRO A 150 -4.68 -11.95 13.31
CA PRO A 150 -4.03 -11.10 12.32
C PRO A 150 -3.63 -11.95 11.10
N PHE A 151 -3.84 -11.44 9.89
CA PHE A 151 -3.35 -12.08 8.67
C PHE A 151 -1.86 -11.77 8.43
N PHE A 152 -1.35 -10.72 9.09
CA PHE A 152 0.05 -10.35 9.06
C PHE A 152 0.52 -9.99 10.48
N ALA A 153 1.66 -10.52 10.89
CA ALA A 153 2.34 -10.14 12.12
C ALA A 153 3.86 -10.14 11.94
N ALA A 154 4.52 -9.09 12.42
CA ALA A 154 5.98 -8.98 12.39
C ALA A 154 6.50 -8.26 13.63
N VAL A 155 7.68 -8.66 14.11
CA VAL A 155 8.39 -7.94 15.17
C VAL A 155 9.45 -7.07 14.51
N ALA A 156 9.24 -5.75 14.56
CA ALA A 156 10.18 -4.76 14.06
C ALA A 156 11.20 -4.41 15.15
N THR A 157 12.44 -4.83 14.94
CA THR A 157 13.54 -4.54 15.86
C THR A 157 14.35 -3.34 15.36
N PRO A 158 14.68 -2.36 16.22
CA PRO A 158 15.56 -1.26 15.85
C PRO A 158 16.93 -1.79 15.39
N GLN A 159 17.35 -1.46 14.17
CA GLN A 159 18.69 -1.81 13.70
C GLN A 159 19.72 -0.87 14.34
N ARG A 160 20.27 -1.27 15.50
CA ARG A 160 21.24 -0.47 16.27
C ARG A 160 22.64 -0.32 15.63
N PHE A 161 22.90 -1.04 14.53
CA PHE A 161 24.22 -1.08 13.86
C PHE A 161 24.29 -0.30 12.54
N ALA A 162 23.18 0.25 12.06
CA ALA A 162 23.21 1.18 10.94
C ALA A 162 23.45 2.59 11.50
N PRO A 163 24.49 3.32 11.06
CA PRO A 163 24.54 4.77 11.25
C PRO A 163 23.21 5.37 10.77
N SER A 164 22.80 6.50 11.33
CA SER A 164 21.76 7.34 10.73
C SER A 164 22.23 7.79 9.34
N PHE A 165 22.10 6.90 8.36
CA PHE A 165 22.50 7.16 7.00
C PHE A 165 21.44 8.09 6.43
N PRO A 166 21.82 9.24 5.85
CA PRO A 166 20.92 9.95 4.96
C PRO A 166 20.68 9.00 3.80
N PHE A 167 19.56 8.27 3.81
CA PHE A 167 19.13 7.47 2.67
C PHE A 167 19.19 8.40 1.45
N PRO A 168 20.12 8.21 0.50
CA PRO A 168 20.21 9.12 -0.63
C PRO A 168 18.90 9.00 -1.40
N SER A 169 18.19 10.11 -1.53
CA SER A 169 16.91 10.21 -2.25
C SER A 169 16.98 9.70 -3.70
N ASN A 170 18.18 9.43 -4.23
CA ASN A 170 18.39 8.76 -5.51
C ASN A 170 17.91 7.29 -5.54
N TRP A 171 17.81 6.57 -4.42
CA TRP A 171 17.12 5.26 -4.42
C TRP A 171 15.60 5.42 -4.52
N LEU A 172 15.06 6.52 -3.97
CA LEU A 172 13.68 6.96 -4.24
C LEU A 172 13.48 7.54 -5.66
N LYS A 173 14.52 7.94 -6.38
CA LYS A 173 14.40 8.28 -7.82
C LYS A 173 14.13 7.05 -8.70
N LEU A 174 14.35 5.84 -8.17
CA LEU A 174 13.90 4.58 -8.75
C LEU A 174 12.40 4.30 -8.48
N ALA A 175 11.76 5.10 -7.62
CA ALA A 175 10.43 4.89 -7.10
C ALA A 175 9.35 5.68 -7.86
N SER A 176 9.58 5.97 -9.15
CA SER A 176 8.43 6.34 -9.97
C SER A 176 7.62 5.07 -10.20
N PHE A 177 6.47 5.00 -9.53
CA PHE A 177 5.55 3.88 -9.67
C PHE A 177 4.69 4.13 -10.89
N THR A 178 4.28 3.05 -11.54
CA THR A 178 3.28 3.14 -12.60
C THR A 178 2.18 2.15 -12.29
N GLN A 179 1.01 2.71 -12.03
CA GLN A 179 -0.15 1.98 -11.54
C GLN A 179 -1.22 1.90 -12.63
N PRO A 180 -1.76 0.70 -12.90
CA PRO A 180 -2.86 0.55 -13.83
C PRO A 180 -4.12 1.23 -13.29
N PRO A 181 -5.14 1.45 -14.14
CA PRO A 181 -6.46 1.83 -13.68
C PRO A 181 -7.00 0.83 -12.66
N LEU A 182 -7.74 1.31 -11.67
CA LEU A 182 -8.35 0.48 -10.65
C LEU A 182 -9.81 0.14 -11.01
N PRO A 183 -10.25 -1.11 -10.80
CA PRO A 183 -11.66 -1.43 -10.82
C PRO A 183 -12.39 -0.74 -9.66
N LYS A 184 -13.69 -0.51 -9.84
CA LYS A 184 -14.53 0.09 -8.80
C LYS A 184 -14.95 -0.98 -7.78
N GLY A 185 -14.69 -0.72 -6.50
CA GLY A 185 -15.08 -1.58 -5.38
C GLY A 185 -16.27 -1.03 -4.59
N ASP A 186 -16.27 -1.29 -3.28
CA ASP A 186 -17.30 -0.82 -2.35
C ASP A 186 -17.12 0.66 -2.02
N ASP A 187 -18.08 1.50 -2.45
CA ASP A 187 -18.11 2.94 -2.19
C ASP A 187 -18.00 3.27 -0.67
N ARG A 188 -18.39 2.36 0.23
CA ARG A 188 -18.31 2.55 1.69
C ARG A 188 -16.90 2.35 2.27
N ARG A 189 -16.05 1.62 1.55
CA ARG A 189 -14.65 1.38 1.92
C ARG A 189 -13.71 2.41 1.31
N GLY A 190 -14.24 3.29 0.46
CA GLY A 190 -13.48 4.28 -0.32
C GLY A 190 -12.91 3.72 -1.63
N GLU A 191 -13.22 2.48 -1.99
CA GLU A 191 -12.66 1.78 -3.17
C GLU A 191 -13.29 2.31 -4.46
N VAL A 192 -12.70 3.39 -4.99
CA VAL A 192 -13.16 4.03 -6.23
C VAL A 192 -12.33 3.58 -7.42
N GLY A 193 -13.02 3.31 -8.53
CA GLY A 193 -12.37 2.96 -9.79
C GLY A 193 -11.78 4.17 -10.51
N THR A 194 -10.78 3.91 -11.34
CA THR A 194 -10.11 4.89 -12.20
C THR A 194 -10.04 4.36 -13.64
N GLU A 195 -9.83 5.26 -14.61
CA GLU A 195 -9.88 4.91 -16.05
C GLU A 195 -8.51 4.98 -16.72
N ASP A 196 -7.61 5.83 -16.21
CA ASP A 196 -6.30 6.09 -16.80
C ASP A 196 -5.17 5.58 -15.91
N TRP A 197 -4.03 5.27 -16.53
CA TRP A 197 -2.79 4.94 -15.83
C TRP A 197 -2.27 6.14 -15.03
N CYS A 198 -1.71 5.87 -13.85
CA CYS A 198 -1.07 6.89 -13.02
C CYS A 198 0.43 6.64 -12.88
N ALA A 199 1.23 7.67 -13.13
CA ALA A 199 2.66 7.69 -12.81
C ALA A 199 2.87 8.54 -11.56
N VAL A 200 3.45 7.92 -10.53
CA VAL A 200 3.76 8.53 -9.22
C VAL A 200 5.24 8.91 -9.17
#